data_AF-A0A820KNG2-F1
#
_entry.id   AF-A0A820KNG2-F1
#
_cell.length_a   1.000
_cell.length_b   1.000
_cell.length_c   1.000
_cell.angle_alpha   90.00
_cell.angle_beta   90.00
_cell.angle_gamma   90.00
#
_symmetry.space_group_name_H-M   'P 1'
#
loop_
_entity.id
_entity.type
_entity.pdbx_description
1 polymer ?
#
loop_
_entity_poly.entity_id
_entity_poly.type
_entity_poly.pdbx_seq_one_letter_code
_entity_poly.pdbx_strand_id
1 'polypeptide(L)'
;METKDLTGKKENKIFDLIVKINRLFQDANPFTTDNHDIDSSGKAKNKFMLIPSIGYEMNDNLGKFTFILDGWYFKPVDSGFIKNIIKNTLQVALNLLGGSTTSTEEAEQERLEPFFVTDVTNHKIQLKLSDSISETVLTDKNGRFHKNIIINSLEKLNIQGQILKYIAFDNDYQESGYEGIIYLMKNKNHIGCSIISDIDDTIKISEVPYKSKLMLNTFKNPFQAVPGIYQFQYN
;
A
#
# COMPACT_ATOMS: atom_id res chain seq x y z
N MET A 1 -11.17 -28.66 -37.14
CA MET A 1 -10.13 -27.63 -37.38
C MET A 1 -9.91 -26.96 -36.04
N GLU A 2 -8.94 -27.44 -35.25
CA GLU A 2 -8.64 -26.87 -33.94
C GLU A 2 -8.10 -25.45 -34.12
N THR A 3 -8.87 -24.47 -33.65
CA THR A 3 -8.35 -23.12 -33.43
C THR A 3 -7.33 -23.22 -32.30
N LYS A 4 -6.04 -23.38 -32.67
CA LYS A 4 -4.94 -23.27 -31.72
C LYS A 4 -5.10 -21.98 -30.94
N ASP A 5 -5.14 -22.09 -29.62
CA ASP A 5 -5.15 -21.01 -28.64
C ASP A 5 -3.86 -20.17 -28.74
N LEU A 6 -3.79 -19.35 -29.80
CA LEU A 6 -2.73 -18.39 -30.07
C LEU A 6 -2.86 -17.17 -29.15
N THR A 7 -4.06 -16.93 -28.63
CA THR A 7 -4.43 -15.89 -27.67
C THR A 7 -3.71 -16.09 -26.33
N GLY A 8 -3.83 -17.27 -25.71
CA GLY A 8 -3.18 -17.56 -24.42
C GLY A 8 -1.64 -17.52 -24.48
N LYS A 9 -1.04 -17.91 -25.61
CA LYS A 9 0.42 -17.82 -25.80
C LYS A 9 0.92 -16.39 -25.92
N LYS A 10 0.14 -15.49 -26.53
CA LYS A 10 0.49 -14.07 -26.67
C LYS A 10 0.36 -13.34 -25.33
N GLU A 11 -0.71 -13.62 -24.58
CA GLU A 11 -0.95 -13.04 -23.25
C GLU A 11 0.15 -13.42 -22.24
N ASN A 12 0.56 -14.69 -22.21
CA ASN A 12 1.64 -15.13 -21.32
C ASN A 12 2.98 -14.44 -21.61
N LYS A 13 3.31 -14.19 -22.89
CA LYS A 13 4.54 -13.46 -23.26
C LYS A 13 4.52 -12.00 -22.84
N ILE A 14 3.37 -11.35 -22.93
CA ILE A 14 3.19 -9.96 -22.47
C ILE A 14 3.34 -9.89 -20.95
N PHE A 15 2.73 -10.84 -20.22
CA PHE A 15 2.87 -10.92 -18.78
C PHE A 15 4.32 -11.16 -18.33
N ASP A 16 5.01 -12.12 -18.96
CA ASP A 16 6.42 -12.39 -18.67
C ASP A 16 7.31 -11.17 -18.94
N LEU A 17 7.00 -10.39 -19.97
CA LEU A 17 7.70 -9.14 -20.27
C LEU A 17 7.49 -8.11 -19.15
N ILE A 18 6.26 -7.91 -18.68
CA ILE A 18 5.93 -6.98 -17.58
C ILE A 18 6.64 -7.41 -16.29
N VAL A 19 6.61 -8.70 -15.95
CA VAL A 19 7.27 -9.23 -14.74
C VAL A 19 8.79 -9.09 -14.84
N LYS A 20 9.38 -9.35 -16.01
CA LYS A 20 10.82 -9.17 -16.24
C LYS A 20 11.24 -7.71 -16.16
N ILE A 21 10.44 -6.81 -16.74
CA ILE A 21 10.62 -5.36 -16.61
C ILE A 21 10.66 -5.00 -15.13
N ASN A 22 9.64 -5.36 -14.35
CA ASN A 22 9.58 -5.07 -12.92
C ASN A 22 10.81 -5.61 -12.13
N ARG A 23 11.21 -6.87 -12.38
CA ARG A 23 12.41 -7.44 -11.75
C ARG A 23 13.70 -6.71 -12.12
N LEU A 24 13.88 -6.37 -13.39
CA LEU A 24 15.05 -5.61 -13.85
C LEU A 24 15.16 -4.23 -13.16
N PHE A 25 14.05 -3.66 -12.67
CA PHE A 25 14.06 -2.41 -11.91
C PHE A 25 14.29 -2.58 -10.42
N GLN A 26 13.88 -3.69 -9.82
CA GLN A 26 14.32 -4.01 -8.46
C GLN A 26 15.85 -4.19 -8.41
N ASP A 27 16.45 -4.62 -9.52
CA ASP A 27 17.88 -4.89 -9.64
C ASP A 27 18.70 -3.70 -10.20
N ALA A 28 18.10 -2.84 -11.02
CA ALA A 28 18.76 -1.66 -11.59
C ALA A 28 18.46 -0.43 -10.73
N ASN A 29 19.51 0.20 -10.19
CA ASN A 29 19.42 1.42 -9.38
C ASN A 29 19.83 2.64 -10.23
N PRO A 30 18.91 3.47 -10.76
CA PRO A 30 19.26 4.62 -11.58
C PRO A 30 18.76 5.94 -10.97
N PHE A 31 19.71 6.84 -10.73
CA PHE A 31 19.54 8.16 -10.10
C PHE A 31 18.85 9.22 -11.00
N THR A 32 18.49 10.33 -10.33
CA THR A 32 18.20 11.74 -10.75
C THR A 32 16.74 12.18 -10.89
N THR A 33 16.38 13.29 -10.20
CA THR A 33 15.06 13.76 -9.72
C THR A 33 14.31 14.75 -10.63
N ASP A 34 12.98 14.83 -10.46
CA ASP A 34 12.08 15.89 -10.98
C ASP A 34 11.30 16.61 -9.85
N ASN A 35 10.84 17.83 -10.13
CA ASN A 35 10.80 19.01 -9.22
C ASN A 35 9.59 19.23 -8.27
N HIS A 36 8.77 18.23 -7.89
CA HIS A 36 7.58 18.51 -7.07
C HIS A 36 7.54 17.94 -5.65
N ASP A 37 8.49 17.09 -5.25
CA ASP A 37 8.59 16.52 -3.90
C ASP A 37 10.06 16.48 -3.46
N ILE A 38 10.75 17.61 -3.62
CA ILE A 38 12.20 17.71 -3.40
C ILE A 38 12.49 18.26 -2.00
N ASP A 39 13.40 17.62 -1.27
CA ASP A 39 13.92 18.13 -0.01
C ASP A 39 14.79 19.38 -0.22
N SER A 40 15.20 20.02 0.87
CA SER A 40 16.06 21.22 0.81
C SER A 40 17.41 20.99 0.10
N SER A 41 17.77 19.74 -0.22
CA SER A 41 18.99 19.34 -0.90
C SER A 41 18.82 18.98 -2.38
N GLY A 42 17.60 19.05 -2.95
CA GLY A 42 17.38 18.70 -4.36
C GLY A 42 16.95 17.25 -4.61
N LYS A 43 16.75 16.45 -3.55
CA LYS A 43 16.45 15.01 -3.66
C LYS A 43 14.97 14.71 -3.43
N ALA A 44 14.42 13.70 -4.12
CA ALA A 44 13.04 13.29 -3.86
C ALA A 44 12.90 12.83 -2.39
N LYS A 45 11.87 13.34 -1.74
CA LYS A 45 11.54 13.02 -0.35
C LYS A 45 11.09 11.58 -0.21
N ASN A 46 11.55 10.95 0.86
CA ASN A 46 11.04 9.64 1.26
C ASN A 46 9.59 9.78 1.72
N LYS A 47 8.79 8.73 1.50
CA LYS A 47 7.36 8.70 1.77
C LYS A 47 7.03 7.56 2.73
N PHE A 48 5.96 7.76 3.49
CA PHE A 48 5.36 6.74 4.33
C PHE A 48 4.03 6.29 3.75
N MET A 49 3.78 4.99 3.82
CA MET A 49 2.44 4.42 3.76
C MET A 49 2.18 3.71 5.09
N LEU A 50 1.36 4.33 5.93
CA LEU A 50 0.97 3.79 7.23
C LEU A 50 -0.28 2.92 7.04
N ILE A 51 -0.22 1.68 7.52
CA ILE A 51 -1.30 0.72 7.34
C ILE A 51 -2.26 0.86 8.53
N PRO A 52 -3.55 1.14 8.30
CA PRO A 52 -4.53 1.16 9.38
C PRO A 52 -4.53 -0.18 10.11
N SER A 53 -4.55 -0.13 11.44
CA SER A 53 -4.33 -1.32 12.24
C SER A 53 -5.31 -1.42 13.40
N ILE A 54 -5.17 -2.45 14.23
CA ILE A 54 -6.03 -2.74 15.36
C ILE A 54 -5.28 -2.63 16.69
N GLY A 55 -6.00 -2.16 17.70
CA GLY A 55 -5.59 -2.16 19.09
C GLY A 55 -6.61 -2.92 19.94
N TYR A 56 -6.14 -3.74 20.88
CA TYR A 56 -7.04 -4.54 21.71
C TYR A 56 -6.47 -4.78 23.11
N GLU A 57 -7.35 -5.06 24.07
CA GLU A 57 -6.95 -5.46 25.41
C GLU A 57 -6.54 -6.93 25.44
N MET A 58 -5.42 -7.23 26.08
CA MET A 58 -4.89 -8.59 26.17
C MET A 58 -5.73 -9.44 27.14
N ASN A 59 -6.16 -10.63 26.69
CA ASN A 59 -7.03 -11.50 27.48
C ASN A 59 -6.42 -11.94 28.82
N ASP A 60 -5.11 -12.19 28.85
CA ASP A 60 -4.40 -12.77 30.00
C ASP A 60 -3.89 -11.71 30.98
N ASN A 61 -4.06 -10.42 30.67
CA ASN A 61 -3.59 -9.31 31.50
C ASN A 61 -4.59 -8.15 31.44
N LEU A 62 -5.61 -8.19 32.30
CA LEU A 62 -6.59 -7.12 32.45
C LEU A 62 -5.88 -5.76 32.61
N GLY A 63 -6.27 -4.79 31.78
CA GLY A 63 -5.68 -3.45 31.74
C GLY A 63 -4.44 -3.30 30.85
N LYS A 64 -3.94 -4.35 30.20
CA LYS A 64 -2.89 -4.22 29.18
C LYS A 64 -3.47 -4.16 27.78
N PHE A 65 -3.08 -3.15 27.03
CA PHE A 65 -3.49 -2.95 25.64
C PHE A 65 -2.29 -3.19 24.74
N THR A 66 -2.53 -3.87 23.62
CA THR A 66 -1.55 -4.02 22.55
C THR A 66 -2.01 -3.26 21.32
N PHE A 67 -1.08 -2.55 20.70
CA PHE A 67 -1.27 -1.87 19.42
C PHE A 67 -0.27 -2.41 18.42
N ILE A 68 -0.75 -2.68 17.22
CA ILE A 68 0.05 -3.12 16.11
C ILE A 68 0.29 -1.91 15.21
N LEU A 69 1.54 -1.51 15.02
CA LEU A 69 1.91 -0.42 14.12
C LEU A 69 2.64 -1.00 12.92
N ASP A 70 2.08 -0.77 11.74
CA ASP A 70 2.59 -1.28 10.48
C ASP A 70 2.73 -0.16 9.45
N GLY A 71 3.79 -0.25 8.67
CA GLY A 71 3.97 0.69 7.57
C GLY A 71 5.06 0.30 6.59
N TRP A 72 5.13 1.09 5.54
CA TRP A 72 6.12 1.01 4.48
C TRP A 72 6.76 2.37 4.30
N TYR A 73 8.08 2.38 4.22
CA TYR A 73 8.90 3.56 4.04
C TYR A 73 9.76 3.37 2.80
N PHE A 74 9.55 4.24 1.83
CA PHE A 74 10.06 4.08 0.48
C PHE A 74 10.40 5.42 -0.13
N LYS A 75 11.18 5.39 -1.20
CA LYS A 75 11.54 6.55 -1.99
C LYS A 75 10.97 6.41 -3.41
N PRO A 76 10.31 7.43 -3.96
CA PRO A 76 9.95 7.43 -5.38
C PRO A 76 11.19 7.24 -6.27
N VAL A 77 11.04 6.51 -7.38
CA VAL A 77 12.12 6.40 -8.37
C VAL A 77 12.32 7.77 -9.04
N ASP A 78 13.53 8.30 -8.89
CA ASP A 78 13.86 9.65 -9.32
C ASP A 78 13.85 9.80 -10.85
N SER A 79 14.31 8.78 -11.59
CA SER A 79 14.64 8.91 -13.02
C SER A 79 13.42 8.96 -13.95
N GLY A 80 13.07 10.17 -14.41
CA GLY A 80 11.99 10.38 -15.38
C GLY A 80 12.16 9.58 -16.68
N PHE A 81 13.39 9.37 -17.16
CA PHE A 81 13.66 8.60 -18.39
C PHE A 81 13.22 7.14 -18.26
N ILE A 82 13.66 6.44 -17.21
CA ILE A 82 13.32 5.03 -17.00
C ILE A 82 11.85 4.88 -16.63
N LYS A 83 11.34 5.75 -15.76
CA LYS A 83 9.92 5.80 -15.41
C LYS A 83 9.04 5.92 -16.67
N ASN A 84 9.42 6.82 -17.59
CA ASN A 84 8.72 6.99 -18.86
C ASN A 84 8.82 5.77 -19.78
N ILE A 85 9.99 5.11 -19.86
CA ILE A 85 10.13 3.88 -20.66
C ILE A 85 9.20 2.78 -20.14
N ILE A 86 9.16 2.57 -18.82
CA ILE A 86 8.32 1.51 -18.22
C ILE A 86 6.85 1.86 -18.40
N LYS A 87 6.48 3.09 -18.10
CA LYS A 87 5.12 3.60 -18.27
C LYS A 87 4.65 3.39 -19.71
N ASN A 88 5.45 3.79 -20.70
CA ASN A 88 5.11 3.60 -22.10
C ASN A 88 5.02 2.12 -22.47
N THR A 89 5.94 1.28 -21.98
CA THR A 89 5.92 -0.16 -22.27
C THR A 89 4.69 -0.85 -21.67
N LEU A 90 4.33 -0.48 -20.44
CA LEU A 90 3.16 -1.01 -19.75
C LEU A 90 1.86 -0.52 -20.39
N GLN A 91 1.78 0.75 -20.79
CA GLN A 91 0.65 1.28 -21.55
C GLN A 91 0.47 0.54 -22.88
N VAL A 92 1.55 0.31 -23.63
CA VAL A 92 1.50 -0.50 -24.86
C VAL A 92 1.00 -1.92 -24.56
N ALA A 93 1.53 -2.56 -23.51
CA ALA A 93 1.10 -3.90 -23.11
C ALA A 93 -0.39 -3.95 -22.72
N LEU A 94 -0.87 -2.99 -21.91
CA LEU A 94 -2.28 -2.87 -21.50
C LEU A 94 -3.19 -2.59 -22.69
N ASN A 95 -2.75 -1.78 -23.66
CA ASN A 95 -3.47 -1.53 -24.90
C ASN A 95 -3.60 -2.79 -25.76
N LEU A 96 -2.53 -3.60 -25.83
CA LEU A 96 -2.55 -4.88 -26.55
C LEU A 96 -3.47 -5.93 -25.91
N LEU A 97 -3.76 -5.82 -24.61
CA LEU A 97 -4.69 -6.69 -23.89
C LEU A 97 -6.16 -6.29 -24.07
N GLY A 98 -6.46 -5.13 -24.68
CA GLY A 98 -7.83 -4.77 -25.08
C GLY A 98 -8.70 -4.14 -23.97
N GLY A 99 -8.10 -3.40 -23.03
CA GLY A 99 -8.86 -2.70 -21.98
C GLY A 99 -9.71 -1.52 -22.49
N SER A 100 -10.75 -1.16 -21.73
CA SER A 100 -11.66 -0.04 -22.04
C SER A 100 -10.92 1.30 -22.13
N THR A 101 -11.33 2.19 -23.04
CA THR A 101 -10.75 3.54 -23.21
C THR A 101 -11.33 4.57 -22.24
N THR A 102 -12.05 4.14 -21.20
CA THR A 102 -12.80 5.02 -20.30
C THR A 102 -11.99 5.49 -19.10
N SER A 103 -10.80 4.97 -18.87
CA SER A 103 -9.86 5.50 -17.88
C SER A 103 -9.19 6.76 -18.40
N THR A 104 -9.06 7.77 -17.53
CA THR A 104 -8.21 8.93 -17.83
C THR A 104 -6.74 8.52 -17.69
N GLU A 105 -5.86 9.15 -18.47
CA GLU A 105 -4.41 8.94 -18.34
C GLU A 105 -3.90 9.28 -16.93
N GLU A 106 -4.58 10.20 -16.23
CA GLU A 106 -4.28 10.57 -14.83
C GLU A 106 -4.58 9.41 -13.87
N ALA A 107 -5.75 8.77 -13.99
CA ALA A 107 -6.12 7.64 -13.14
C ALA A 107 -5.21 6.42 -13.38
N GLU A 108 -4.78 6.21 -14.63
CA GLU A 108 -3.78 5.18 -14.95
C GLU A 108 -2.43 5.49 -14.31
N GLN A 109 -2.01 6.76 -14.33
CA GLN A 109 -0.75 7.19 -13.71
C GLN A 109 -0.76 6.97 -12.21
N GLU A 110 -1.81 7.42 -11.53
CA GLU A 110 -1.95 7.29 -10.08
C GLU A 110 -1.83 5.83 -9.62
N ARG A 111 -2.42 4.89 -10.38
CA ARG A 111 -2.36 3.45 -10.08
C ARG A 111 -1.00 2.81 -10.30
N LEU A 112 -0.15 3.45 -11.12
CA LEU A 112 1.18 2.97 -11.41
C LEU A 112 2.25 3.50 -10.46
N GLU A 113 2.02 4.68 -9.86
CA GLU A 113 2.99 5.30 -8.94
C GLU A 113 3.51 4.36 -7.84
N PRO A 114 2.68 3.53 -7.17
CA PRO A 114 3.16 2.62 -6.12
C PRO A 114 4.15 1.55 -6.60
N PHE A 115 4.26 1.33 -7.92
CA PHE A 115 5.19 0.38 -8.53
C PHE A 115 6.52 1.04 -8.95
N PHE A 116 6.62 2.37 -8.82
CA PHE A 116 7.82 3.15 -9.15
C PHE A 116 8.47 3.70 -7.88
N VAL A 117 8.75 2.81 -6.94
CA VAL A 117 9.39 3.17 -5.67
C VAL A 117 10.52 2.19 -5.35
N THR A 118 11.49 2.67 -4.59
CA THR A 118 12.58 1.88 -4.01
C THR A 118 12.39 1.80 -2.51
N ASP A 119 12.53 0.60 -1.98
CA ASP A 119 12.48 0.35 -0.54
C ASP A 119 13.66 1.03 0.18
N VAL A 120 13.39 1.73 1.28
CA VAL A 120 14.45 2.33 2.09
C VAL A 120 14.69 1.44 3.30
N THR A 121 15.77 0.66 3.26
CA THR A 121 16.08 -0.42 4.22
C THR A 121 16.93 0.05 5.40
N ASN A 122 16.80 -0.61 6.55
CA ASN A 122 17.58 -0.32 7.77
C ASN A 122 17.50 1.15 8.22
N HIS A 123 16.38 1.80 7.93
CA HIS A 123 16.12 3.19 8.26
C HIS A 123 15.43 3.32 9.60
N LYS A 124 15.79 4.32 10.40
CA LYS A 124 15.20 4.54 11.72
C LYS A 124 13.91 5.35 11.61
N ILE A 125 12.83 4.73 12.06
CA ILE A 125 11.50 5.36 12.14
C ILE A 125 11.16 5.55 13.61
N GLN A 126 10.77 6.76 14.00
CA GLN A 126 10.22 7.02 15.32
C GLN A 126 8.69 6.98 15.26
N LEU A 127 8.09 6.12 16.07
CA LEU A 127 6.64 5.97 16.19
C LEU A 127 6.19 6.62 17.50
N LYS A 128 5.22 7.52 17.46
CA LYS A 128 4.73 8.27 18.61
C LYS A 128 3.22 8.10 18.77
N LEU A 129 2.80 7.45 19.86
CA LEU A 129 1.39 7.29 20.23
C LEU A 129 0.90 8.42 21.14
N SER A 130 1.80 8.98 21.94
CA SER A 130 1.57 10.17 22.77
C SER A 130 2.91 10.84 23.09
N ASP A 131 2.90 11.96 23.80
CA ASP A 131 4.14 12.60 24.27
C ASP A 131 4.98 11.72 25.20
N SER A 132 4.34 10.76 25.87
CA SER A 132 5.00 9.86 26.82
C SER A 132 5.28 8.46 26.26
N ILE A 133 4.79 8.16 25.05
CA ILE A 133 4.89 6.83 24.45
C ILE A 133 5.43 7.00 23.03
N SER A 134 6.73 6.74 22.90
CA SER A 134 7.43 6.69 21.63
C SER A 134 8.35 5.48 21.55
N GLU A 135 8.50 4.95 20.34
CA GLU A 135 9.32 3.78 20.03
C GLU A 135 10.14 4.08 18.78
N THR A 136 11.33 3.49 18.66
CA THR A 136 12.12 3.54 17.43
C THR A 136 12.20 2.15 16.83
N VAL A 137 11.96 2.06 15.52
CA VAL A 137 12.01 0.82 14.75
C VAL A 137 12.93 0.99 13.55
N LEU A 138 13.44 -0.12 13.04
CA LEU A 138 14.19 -0.15 11.78
C LEU A 138 13.31 -0.74 10.69
N THR A 139 13.43 -0.20 9.47
CA THR A 139 12.83 -0.83 8.29
C THR A 139 13.59 -2.10 7.90
N ASP A 140 12.87 -3.09 7.40
CA ASP A 140 13.43 -4.33 6.89
C ASP A 140 14.00 -4.17 5.47
N LYS A 141 14.39 -5.29 4.85
CA LYS A 141 14.93 -5.32 3.48
C LYS A 141 13.94 -4.88 2.39
N ASN A 142 12.65 -4.78 2.71
CA ASN A 142 11.58 -4.35 1.82
C ASN A 142 11.03 -2.97 2.28
N GLY A 143 11.79 -2.21 3.08
CA GLY A 143 11.38 -0.90 3.57
C GLY A 143 10.21 -0.95 4.55
N ARG A 144 9.79 -2.13 5.01
CA ARG A 144 8.63 -2.28 5.91
C ARG A 144 9.06 -2.21 7.36
N PHE A 145 8.16 -1.76 8.22
CA PHE A 145 8.34 -1.86 9.66
C PHE A 145 7.06 -2.40 10.30
N HIS A 146 7.24 -3.14 11.38
CA HIS A 146 6.18 -3.73 12.20
C HIS A 146 6.58 -3.62 13.67
N LYS A 147 5.67 -3.15 14.52
CA LYS A 147 5.92 -3.04 15.97
C LYS A 147 4.65 -3.23 16.78
N ASN A 148 4.77 -4.12 17.76
CA ASN A 148 3.78 -4.26 18.80
C ASN A 148 4.18 -3.40 20.00
N ILE A 149 3.27 -2.51 20.42
CA ILE A 149 3.44 -1.65 21.58
C ILE A 149 2.44 -2.09 22.63
N ILE A 150 2.93 -2.43 23.81
CA ILE A 150 2.10 -2.85 24.95
C ILE A 150 2.10 -1.73 25.97
N ILE A 151 0.92 -1.27 26.38
CA ILE A 151 0.77 -0.26 27.43
C ILE A 151 -0.22 -0.70 28.49
N ASN A 152 -0.10 -0.13 29.69
CA ASN A 152 -0.90 -0.51 30.85
C ASN A 152 -2.12 0.39 31.09
N SER A 153 -2.32 1.43 30.28
CA SER A 153 -3.45 2.36 30.42
C SER A 153 -3.63 3.20 29.16
N LEU A 154 -4.87 3.43 28.76
CA LEU A 154 -5.23 4.29 27.62
C LEU A 154 -5.27 5.78 27.96
N GLU A 155 -5.19 6.16 29.25
CA GLU A 155 -5.43 7.54 29.71
C GLU A 155 -4.52 8.61 29.08
N LYS A 156 -3.31 8.23 28.68
CA LYS A 156 -2.32 9.13 28.07
C LYS A 156 -2.42 9.22 26.55
N LEU A 157 -3.38 8.53 25.95
CA LEU A 157 -3.53 8.45 24.50
C LEU A 157 -4.62 9.41 24.01
N ASN A 158 -4.38 10.00 22.85
CA ASN A 158 -5.38 10.81 22.17
C ASN A 158 -6.34 9.91 21.39
N ILE A 159 -7.38 9.44 22.07
CA ILE A 159 -8.41 8.55 21.51
C ILE A 159 -9.67 9.36 21.23
N GLN A 160 -10.15 9.30 20.00
CA GLN A 160 -11.42 9.90 19.57
C GLN A 160 -12.38 8.80 19.15
N GLY A 161 -13.37 8.50 20.01
CA GLY A 161 -14.26 7.36 19.81
C GLY A 161 -13.50 6.04 19.90
N GLN A 162 -13.38 5.32 18.78
CA GLN A 162 -12.63 4.06 18.67
C GLN A 162 -11.33 4.22 17.87
N ILE A 163 -10.92 5.46 17.61
CA ILE A 163 -9.77 5.78 16.77
C ILE A 163 -8.67 6.34 17.67
N LEU A 164 -7.53 5.67 17.67
CA LEU A 164 -6.27 6.17 18.19
C LEU A 164 -5.42 6.65 17.01
N LYS A 165 -4.96 7.89 17.06
CA LYS A 165 -4.00 8.42 16.09
C LYS A 165 -2.59 8.24 16.63
N TYR A 166 -1.64 7.95 15.74
CA TYR A 166 -0.21 7.95 16.04
C TYR A 166 0.53 8.70 14.93
N ILE A 167 1.75 9.14 15.22
CA ILE A 167 2.61 9.82 14.26
C ILE A 167 3.86 8.97 14.00
N ALA A 168 4.21 8.79 12.74
CA ALA A 168 5.49 8.24 12.32
C ALA A 168 6.40 9.37 11.83
N PHE A 169 7.63 9.41 12.34
CA PHE A 169 8.65 10.35 11.94
C PHE A 169 9.80 9.61 11.28
N ASP A 170 10.33 10.24 10.26
CA ASP A 170 11.66 9.97 9.77
C ASP A 170 12.67 10.59 10.74
N ASN A 171 13.54 9.79 11.36
CA ASN A 171 14.48 10.34 12.34
C ASN A 171 15.51 11.30 11.71
N ASP A 172 15.79 11.15 10.42
CA ASP A 172 16.78 11.97 9.73
C ASP A 172 16.18 13.29 9.23
N TYR A 173 14.85 13.36 9.12
CA TYR A 173 14.11 14.52 8.66
C TYR A 173 13.07 14.93 9.72
N GLN A 174 13.39 15.97 10.50
CA GLN A 174 12.47 16.55 11.51
C GLN A 174 11.30 17.35 10.89
N GLU A 175 10.76 16.88 9.76
CA GLU A 175 9.56 17.44 9.16
C GLU A 175 8.29 17.00 9.90
N SER A 176 7.15 17.54 9.47
CA SER A 176 5.82 17.14 9.93
C SER A 176 5.65 15.63 9.77
N GLY A 177 5.53 14.90 10.88
CA GLY A 177 5.35 13.45 10.86
C GLY A 177 4.05 13.02 10.17
N TYR A 178 3.98 11.74 9.80
CA TYR A 178 2.85 11.15 9.08
C TYR A 178 1.85 10.57 10.08
N GLU A 179 0.57 10.91 9.93
CA GLU A 179 -0.48 10.41 10.81
C GLU A 179 -0.96 9.03 10.37
N GLY A 180 -0.93 8.07 11.30
CA GLY A 180 -1.51 6.75 11.16
C GLY A 180 -2.68 6.54 12.12
N ILE A 181 -3.49 5.52 11.83
CA ILE A 181 -4.73 5.23 12.57
C ILE A 181 -4.71 3.80 13.10
N ILE A 182 -5.11 3.66 14.35
CA ILE A 182 -5.36 2.38 15.03
C ILE A 182 -6.82 2.36 15.47
N TYR A 183 -7.55 1.32 15.07
CA TYR A 183 -8.92 1.06 15.50
C TYR A 183 -8.91 0.22 16.78
N LEU A 184 -9.51 0.77 17.85
CA LEU A 184 -9.62 0.09 19.13
C LEU A 184 -10.80 -0.88 19.12
N MET A 185 -10.52 -2.16 19.32
CA MET A 185 -11.53 -3.18 19.55
C MET A 185 -12.07 -3.08 20.98
N LYS A 186 -13.39 -3.01 21.14
CA LYS A 186 -14.03 -3.01 22.46
C LYS A 186 -13.81 -4.35 23.17
N ASN A 187 -13.56 -4.28 24.48
CA ASN A 187 -13.44 -5.44 25.38
C ASN A 187 -14.82 -6.03 25.75
N LYS A 188 -14.85 -7.37 25.91
CA LYS A 188 -15.75 -8.35 26.58
C LYS A 188 -17.24 -8.05 26.85
N ASN A 189 -17.64 -6.80 27.09
CA ASN A 189 -19.04 -6.44 27.35
C ASN A 189 -19.86 -6.17 26.08
N HIS A 190 -19.20 -6.14 24.92
CA HIS A 190 -19.85 -6.13 23.61
C HIS A 190 -19.29 -7.29 22.79
N ILE A 191 -20.12 -8.29 22.49
CA ILE A 191 -19.82 -9.29 21.47
C ILE A 191 -19.88 -8.54 20.13
N GLY A 192 -18.75 -8.00 19.71
CA GLY A 192 -18.58 -7.43 18.37
C GLY A 192 -18.31 -8.56 17.38
N CYS A 193 -19.08 -8.62 16.30
CA CYS A 193 -18.72 -9.46 15.16
C CYS A 193 -17.68 -8.68 14.33
N SER A 194 -16.50 -9.27 14.13
CA SER A 194 -15.56 -8.78 13.12
C SER A 194 -15.85 -9.53 11.83
N ILE A 195 -16.19 -8.78 10.77
CA ILE A 195 -16.37 -9.33 9.43
C ILE A 195 -15.10 -9.02 8.67
N ILE A 196 -14.33 -10.05 8.35
CA ILE A 196 -13.14 -9.95 7.50
C ILE A 196 -13.61 -10.24 6.08
N SER A 197 -13.47 -9.25 5.20
CA SER A 197 -13.76 -9.38 3.78
C SER A 197 -12.47 -9.32 2.99
N ASP A 198 -12.31 -10.23 2.04
CA ASP A 198 -11.36 -10.01 0.96
C ASP A 198 -11.81 -8.82 0.09
N ILE A 199 -10.90 -8.28 -0.71
CA ILE A 199 -11.19 -7.18 -1.64
C ILE A 199 -11.45 -7.75 -3.04
N ASP A 200 -10.51 -8.53 -3.56
CA ASP A 200 -10.53 -8.99 -4.94
C ASP A 200 -11.62 -10.06 -5.15
N ASP A 201 -12.44 -9.84 -6.17
CA ASP A 201 -13.62 -10.65 -6.50
C ASP A 201 -14.66 -10.81 -5.37
N THR A 202 -14.53 -10.02 -4.29
CA THR A 202 -15.51 -9.90 -3.19
C THR A 202 -16.15 -8.51 -3.17
N ILE A 203 -15.32 -7.46 -3.13
CA ILE A 203 -15.76 -6.05 -3.17
C ILE A 203 -15.58 -5.48 -4.57
N LYS A 204 -14.44 -5.78 -5.20
CA LYS A 204 -14.06 -5.32 -6.53
C LYS A 204 -14.03 -6.48 -7.51
N ILE A 205 -14.58 -6.30 -8.71
CA ILE A 205 -14.35 -7.23 -9.82
C ILE A 205 -12.90 -7.07 -10.28
N SER A 206 -12.06 -8.05 -9.97
CA SER A 206 -10.64 -8.06 -10.31
C SER A 206 -10.31 -9.19 -11.29
N GLU A 207 -11.09 -10.27 -11.33
CA GLU A 207 -10.92 -11.45 -12.18
C GLU A 207 -9.57 -12.12 -11.95
N VAL A 208 -9.22 -12.39 -10.67
CA VAL A 208 -7.93 -12.93 -10.21
C VAL A 208 -7.47 -14.17 -10.97
N PRO A 209 -8.33 -15.15 -11.33
CA PRO A 209 -7.90 -16.32 -12.10
C PRO A 209 -7.40 -16.00 -13.52
N TYR A 210 -7.76 -14.84 -14.07
CA TYR A 210 -7.48 -14.45 -15.45
C TYR A 210 -6.45 -13.31 -15.50
N LYS A 211 -5.16 -13.66 -15.57
CA LYS A 211 -4.03 -12.70 -15.50
C LYS A 211 -4.19 -11.45 -16.38
N SER A 212 -4.62 -11.62 -17.63
CA SER A 212 -4.82 -10.51 -18.58
C SER A 212 -5.88 -9.55 -18.07
N LYS A 213 -7.01 -10.08 -17.59
CA LYS A 213 -8.10 -9.29 -17.02
C LYS A 213 -7.73 -8.65 -15.69
N LEU A 214 -7.01 -9.36 -14.82
CA LEU A 214 -6.48 -8.81 -13.57
C LEU A 214 -5.60 -7.59 -13.81
N MET A 215 -4.70 -7.64 -14.79
CA MET A 215 -3.86 -6.51 -15.17
C MET A 215 -4.69 -5.33 -15.66
N LEU A 216 -5.69 -5.59 -16.51
CA LEU A 216 -6.59 -4.54 -16.99
C LEU A 216 -7.41 -3.93 -15.85
N ASN A 217 -7.99 -4.73 -14.96
CA ASN A 217 -8.80 -4.27 -13.83
C ASN A 217 -7.98 -3.61 -12.71
N THR A 218 -6.68 -3.89 -12.66
CA THR A 218 -5.75 -3.23 -11.72
C THR A 218 -5.31 -1.87 -12.24
N PHE A 219 -4.88 -1.80 -13.50
CA PHE A 219 -4.16 -0.63 -13.99
C PHE A 219 -5.00 0.27 -14.91
N LYS A 220 -5.94 -0.31 -15.66
CA LYS A 220 -6.61 0.39 -16.76
C LYS A 220 -8.10 0.60 -16.49
N ASN A 221 -8.89 -0.46 -16.42
CA ASN A 221 -10.35 -0.37 -16.31
C ASN A 221 -10.79 0.40 -15.04
N PRO A 222 -11.92 1.13 -15.09
CA PRO A 222 -12.46 1.78 -13.91
C PRO A 222 -12.79 0.75 -12.82
N PHE A 223 -12.83 1.21 -11.56
CA PHE A 223 -13.28 0.37 -10.45
C PHE A 223 -14.71 -0.12 -10.72
N GLN A 224 -14.93 -1.43 -10.57
CA GLN A 224 -16.26 -2.03 -10.65
C GLN A 224 -16.52 -2.82 -9.38
N ALA A 225 -17.56 -2.45 -8.65
CA ALA A 225 -17.98 -3.20 -7.48
C ALA A 225 -18.64 -4.52 -7.89
N VAL A 226 -18.47 -5.56 -7.08
CA VAL A 226 -19.25 -6.79 -7.23
C VAL A 226 -20.74 -6.47 -7.01
N PRO A 227 -21.64 -6.81 -7.94
CA PRO A 227 -23.07 -6.50 -7.82
C PRO A 227 -23.66 -7.03 -6.52
N GLY A 228 -24.42 -6.19 -5.80
CA GLY A 228 -25.11 -6.56 -4.57
C GLY A 228 -24.23 -6.55 -3.30
N ILE A 229 -22.92 -6.32 -3.39
CA ILE A 229 -22.04 -6.36 -2.21
C ILE A 229 -22.43 -5.32 -1.15
N TYR A 230 -22.86 -4.13 -1.58
CA TYR A 230 -23.32 -3.08 -0.68
C TYR A 230 -24.59 -3.49 0.07
N GLN A 231 -25.49 -4.27 -0.53
CA GLN A 231 -26.73 -4.70 0.13
C GLN A 231 -26.47 -5.78 1.18
N PHE A 232 -25.42 -6.57 1.02
CA PHE A 232 -25.02 -7.61 1.97
C PHE A 232 -24.36 -7.04 3.23
N GLN A 233 -23.65 -5.90 3.13
CA GLN A 233 -22.90 -5.32 4.25
C GLN A 233 -23.76 -4.52 5.25
N TYR A 234 -25.01 -4.19 4.91
CA TYR A 234 -25.91 -3.36 5.74
C TYR A 234 -27.15 -4.08 6.28
N ASN A 235 -27.26 -5.40 6.07
CA ASN A 235 -28.31 -6.26 6.67
C ASN A 235 -27.71 -7.12 7.78
#